data_AF-Q2Y9C7-F1
#
_entry.id   AF-Q2Y9C7-F1
#
_cell.length_a   1.000
_cell.length_b   1.000
_cell.length_c   1.000
_cell.angle_alpha   90.00
_cell.angle_beta   90.00
_cell.angle_gamma   90.00
#
_symmetry.space_group_name_H-M   'P 1'
#
loop_
_entity.id
_entity.type
_entity.pdbx_description
1 polymer ?
#
loop_
_entity_poly.entity_id
_entity_poly.type
_entity_poly.pdbx_seq_one_letter_code
_entity_poly.pdbx_strand_id
1 'polypeptide(L)'
;MMMTSAENLAVFQSLSDLTGEMREAAQGSEWDRLAGLERRCAALVAQLESAEAVRLPQDMQRQKVELIHKILADDAAIREYTEPWIRQVQALLGTASRSRCVRQAYESGAWNF
;
A
#
# COMPACT_ATOMS: atom_id res chain seq x y z
N MET A 1 -22.58 -15.06 -0.68
CA MET A 1 -22.31 -16.29 0.11
C MET A 1 -22.00 -15.83 1.52
N MET A 2 -22.67 -16.37 2.55
CA MET A 2 -22.32 -16.02 3.93
C MET A 2 -20.97 -16.65 4.26
N MET A 3 -20.02 -15.82 4.66
CA MET A 3 -18.73 -16.27 5.17
C MET A 3 -18.92 -16.78 6.61
N THR A 4 -18.26 -17.86 6.99
CA THR A 4 -18.27 -18.36 8.36
C THR A 4 -17.31 -17.54 9.24
N SER A 5 -17.45 -17.67 10.56
CA SER A 5 -16.57 -17.00 11.52
C SER A 5 -15.11 -17.41 11.35
N ALA A 6 -14.88 -18.69 11.06
CA ALA A 6 -13.55 -19.25 10.81
C ALA A 6 -12.94 -18.73 9.51
N GLU A 7 -13.72 -18.67 8.43
CA GLU A 7 -13.27 -18.11 7.15
C GLU A 7 -12.96 -16.61 7.28
N ASN A 8 -13.78 -15.85 8.03
CA ASN A 8 -13.49 -14.44 8.28
C ASN A 8 -12.13 -14.27 8.96
N LEU A 9 -11.86 -15.04 10.02
CA LEU A 9 -10.61 -14.98 10.76
C LEU A 9 -9.41 -15.43 9.90
N ALA A 10 -9.59 -16.45 9.05
CA ALA A 10 -8.57 -16.93 8.13
C ALA A 10 -8.17 -15.85 7.09
N VAL A 11 -9.13 -15.04 6.63
CA VAL A 11 -8.83 -13.92 5.72
C VAL A 11 -8.03 -12.83 6.45
N PHE A 12 -8.36 -12.49 7.70
CA PHE A 12 -7.55 -11.55 8.50
C PHE A 12 -6.14 -12.09 8.77
N GLN A 13 -5.99 -13.40 9.01
CA GLN A 13 -4.67 -14.02 9.16
C GLN A 13 -3.87 -13.91 7.85
N SER A 14 -4.50 -14.23 6.72
CA SER A 14 -3.88 -14.13 5.39
C SER A 14 -3.46 -12.70 5.06
N LEU A 15 -4.27 -11.69 5.42
CA LEU A 15 -3.90 -10.29 5.29
C LEU A 15 -2.69 -9.94 6.16
N SER A 16 -2.68 -10.40 7.42
CA SER A 16 -1.58 -10.15 8.35
C SER A 16 -0.26 -10.76 7.89
N ASP A 17 -0.29 -11.94 7.28
CA ASP A 17 0.90 -12.58 6.74
C ASP A 17 1.37 -11.84 5.47
N LEU A 18 0.43 -11.44 4.62
CA LEU A 18 0.72 -10.71 3.38
C LEU A 18 1.30 -9.31 3.64
N THR A 19 0.81 -8.57 4.64
CA THR A 19 1.37 -7.27 5.02
C THR A 19 2.78 -7.42 5.61
N GLY A 20 3.07 -8.54 6.28
CA GLY A 20 4.41 -8.91 6.69
C GLY A 20 5.34 -9.11 5.49
N GLU A 21 4.93 -9.86 4.48
CA GLU A 21 5.68 -10.03 3.23
C GLU A 21 5.89 -8.68 2.49
N MET A 22 4.87 -7.81 2.49
CA MET A 22 4.98 -6.47 1.88
C MET A 22 6.01 -5.61 2.61
N ARG A 23 6.04 -5.67 3.94
CA ARG A 23 7.04 -4.97 4.75
C ARG A 23 8.45 -5.46 4.44
N GLU A 24 8.66 -6.77 4.33
CA GLU A 24 9.96 -7.34 3.95
C GLU A 24 10.38 -6.88 2.55
N ALA A 25 9.47 -6.91 1.58
CA ALA A 25 9.73 -6.44 0.22
C ALA A 25 10.08 -4.93 0.18
N ALA A 26 9.35 -4.11 0.95
CA ALA A 26 9.62 -2.67 1.06
C ALA A 26 10.99 -2.39 1.70
N GLN A 27 11.33 -3.12 2.77
CA GLN A 27 12.65 -3.04 3.41
C GLN A 27 13.78 -3.46 2.45
N GLY A 28 13.54 -4.49 1.63
CA GLY A 28 14.48 -4.97 0.60
C GLY A 28 14.52 -4.12 -0.68
N SER A 29 13.70 -3.07 -0.79
CA SER A 29 13.52 -2.29 -2.03
C SER A 29 13.07 -3.13 -3.25
N GLU A 30 12.36 -4.23 -3.01
CA GLU A 30 11.85 -5.15 -4.04
C GLU A 30 10.52 -4.63 -4.61
N TRP A 31 10.56 -3.50 -5.34
CA TRP A 31 9.36 -2.76 -5.73
C TRP A 31 8.38 -3.54 -6.60
N ASP A 32 8.86 -4.36 -7.53
CA ASP A 32 8.00 -5.20 -8.37
C ASP A 32 7.27 -6.28 -7.55
N ARG A 33 7.97 -6.87 -6.57
CA ARG A 33 7.38 -7.82 -5.63
C ARG A 33 6.35 -7.12 -4.75
N LEU A 34 6.66 -5.93 -4.23
CA LEU A 34 5.75 -5.13 -3.42
C LEU A 34 4.44 -4.82 -4.18
N ALA A 35 4.53 -4.40 -5.44
CA ALA A 35 3.36 -4.16 -6.29
C ALA A 35 2.55 -5.44 -6.57
N GLY A 36 3.22 -6.59 -6.71
CA GLY A 36 2.56 -7.89 -6.82
C GLY A 36 1.78 -8.26 -5.56
N LEU A 37 2.37 -8.03 -4.39
CA LEU A 37 1.75 -8.28 -3.08
C LEU A 37 0.58 -7.34 -2.81
N GLU A 38 0.69 -6.06 -3.18
CA GLU A 38 -0.39 -5.06 -3.05
C GLU A 38 -1.67 -5.51 -3.79
N ARG A 39 -1.52 -6.02 -5.03
CA ARG A 39 -2.68 -6.56 -5.79
C ARG A 39 -3.36 -7.72 -5.10
N ARG A 40 -2.59 -8.62 -4.46
CA ARG A 40 -3.13 -9.73 -3.66
C ARG A 40 -3.85 -9.21 -2.43
N CYS A 41 -3.32 -8.17 -1.80
CA CYS A 41 -3.92 -7.54 -0.62
C CYS A 41 -5.27 -6.91 -0.98
N ALA A 42 -5.32 -6.13 -2.06
CA ALA A 42 -6.55 -5.52 -2.57
C ALA A 42 -7.63 -6.58 -2.88
N ALA A 43 -7.26 -7.73 -3.45
CA ALA A 43 -8.20 -8.81 -3.72
C ALA A 43 -8.77 -9.46 -2.45
N LEU A 44 -7.98 -9.58 -1.37
CA LEU A 44 -8.45 -10.10 -0.08
C LEU A 44 -9.35 -9.09 0.65
N VAL A 45 -9.02 -7.80 0.58
CA VAL A 45 -9.87 -6.73 1.14
C VAL A 45 -11.21 -6.66 0.42
N ALA A 46 -11.22 -6.72 -0.92
CA ALA A 46 -12.47 -6.74 -1.70
C ALA A 46 -13.36 -7.94 -1.35
N GLN A 47 -12.76 -9.10 -1.05
CA GLN A 47 -13.50 -10.27 -0.57
C GLN A 47 -14.17 -10.01 0.77
N LEU A 48 -13.46 -9.38 1.73
CA LEU A 48 -14.03 -8.99 3.02
C LEU A 48 -15.17 -7.98 2.89
N GLU A 49 -15.02 -6.98 2.03
CA GLU A 49 -16.04 -5.95 1.79
C GLU A 49 -17.31 -6.52 1.16
N SER A 50 -17.16 -7.54 0.30
CA SER A 50 -18.29 -8.23 -0.34
C SER A 50 -19.00 -9.25 0.56
N ALA A 51 -18.39 -9.62 1.69
CA ALA A 51 -18.93 -10.60 2.62
C ALA A 51 -19.87 -9.95 3.65
N GLU A 52 -20.97 -10.62 3.98
CA GLU A 52 -21.84 -10.17 5.07
C GLU A 52 -21.14 -10.25 6.43
N ALA A 53 -21.49 -9.32 7.32
CA ALA A 53 -20.91 -9.23 8.65
C ALA A 53 -21.22 -10.49 9.47
N VAL A 54 -20.15 -11.19 9.88
CA VAL A 54 -20.24 -12.42 10.67
C VAL A 54 -20.13 -12.11 12.16
N ARG A 55 -21.01 -12.67 12.98
CA ARG A 55 -20.83 -12.65 14.44
C ARG A 55 -19.73 -13.62 14.84
N LEU A 56 -18.63 -13.08 15.33
CA LEU A 56 -17.52 -13.85 15.86
C LEU A 56 -17.75 -14.17 17.35
N PRO A 57 -17.40 -15.38 17.81
CA PRO A 57 -17.18 -15.68 19.23
C PRO A 57 -16.16 -14.72 19.87
N GLN A 58 -16.22 -14.52 21.19
CA GLN A 58 -15.42 -13.51 21.89
C GLN A 58 -13.90 -13.73 21.76
N ASP A 59 -13.46 -14.99 21.79
CA ASP A 59 -12.08 -15.41 21.54
C ASP A 59 -11.62 -15.05 20.12
N MET A 60 -12.44 -15.33 19.11
CA MET A 60 -12.14 -14.96 17.71
C MET A 60 -12.16 -13.46 17.48
N GLN A 61 -13.00 -12.70 18.20
CA GLN A 61 -12.98 -11.24 18.15
C GLN A 61 -11.64 -10.69 18.66
N ARG A 62 -11.14 -11.22 19.78
CA ARG A 62 -9.84 -10.83 20.33
C ARG A 62 -8.71 -11.12 19.35
N GLN A 63 -8.70 -12.33 18.78
CA GLN A 63 -7.69 -12.70 17.79
C GLN A 63 -7.75 -11.80 16.54
N LYS A 64 -8.95 -11.47 16.06
CA LYS A 64 -9.12 -10.53 14.95
C LYS A 64 -8.56 -9.14 15.27
N VAL A 65 -8.77 -8.62 16.49
CA VAL A 65 -8.20 -7.33 16.91
C VAL A 65 -6.67 -7.37 16.91
N GLU A 66 -6.07 -8.45 17.42
CA GLU A 66 -4.61 -8.64 17.40
C GLU A 66 -4.05 -8.64 15.97
N LEU A 67 -4.75 -9.29 15.02
CA LEU A 67 -4.39 -9.29 13.61
C LEU A 67 -4.50 -7.91 12.95
N ILE A 68 -5.57 -7.17 13.25
CA ILE A 68 -5.76 -5.80 12.73
C ILE A 68 -4.63 -4.89 13.21
N HIS A 69 -4.25 -4.96 14.49
CA HIS A 69 -3.13 -4.17 14.99
C HIS A 69 -1.80 -4.51 14.30
N LYS A 70 -1.54 -5.80 14.03
CA LYS A 70 -0.35 -6.21 13.26
C LYS A 70 -0.37 -5.65 11.84
N ILE A 71 -1.49 -5.77 11.13
CA ILE A 71 -1.68 -5.20 9.78
C ILE A 71 -1.38 -3.70 9.77
N LEU A 72 -1.95 -2.94 10.71
CA LEU A 72 -1.74 -1.49 10.79
C LEU A 72 -0.28 -1.12 11.12
N ALA A 73 0.40 -1.91 11.96
CA ALA A 73 1.80 -1.71 12.27
C ALA A 73 2.71 -2.00 11.05
N ASP A 74 2.41 -3.06 10.29
CA ASP A 74 3.13 -3.38 9.06
C ASP A 74 2.89 -2.31 7.99
N ASP A 75 1.66 -1.82 7.83
CA ASP A 75 1.33 -0.70 6.92
C ASP A 75 2.10 0.57 7.26
N ALA A 76 2.21 0.92 8.55
CA ALA A 76 3.02 2.05 9.00
C ALA A 76 4.49 1.87 8.61
N ALA A 77 5.06 0.69 8.84
CA ALA A 77 6.44 0.38 8.47
C ALA A 77 6.65 0.44 6.94
N ILE A 78 5.72 -0.09 6.13
CA ILE A 78 5.79 -0.01 4.66
C ILE A 78 5.84 1.46 4.20
N ARG A 79 5.05 2.34 4.81
CA ARG A 79 5.05 3.78 4.50
C ARG A 79 6.38 4.43 4.83
N GLU A 80 7.02 4.06 5.94
CA GLU A 80 8.35 4.57 6.30
C GLU A 80 9.41 4.27 5.21
N TYR A 81 9.31 3.13 4.53
CA TYR A 81 10.23 2.76 3.44
C TYR A 81 9.85 3.37 2.09
N THR A 82 8.56 3.51 1.80
CA THR A 82 8.05 3.95 0.48
C THR A 82 7.92 5.47 0.35
N GLU A 83 7.53 6.16 1.41
CA GLU A 83 7.24 7.60 1.41
C GLU A 83 8.48 8.50 1.13
N PRO A 84 9.69 8.20 1.63
CA PRO A 84 10.90 8.94 1.27
C PRO A 84 11.24 8.83 -0.22
N TRP A 85 11.14 7.63 -0.79
CA TRP A 85 11.43 7.40 -2.21
C TRP A 85 10.40 8.08 -3.12
N ILE A 86 9.11 8.03 -2.78
CA ILE A 86 8.06 8.74 -3.51
C ILE A 86 8.31 10.26 -3.49
N ARG A 87 8.71 10.83 -2.35
CA ARG A 87 9.11 12.26 -2.28
C ARG A 87 10.31 12.56 -3.17
N GLN A 88 11.30 11.67 -3.23
CA GLN A 88 12.46 11.84 -4.09
C GLN A 88 12.08 11.78 -5.57
N VAL A 89 11.23 10.84 -5.97
CA VAL A 89 10.70 10.74 -7.35
C VAL A 89 9.88 11.99 -7.71
N GLN A 90 9.01 12.46 -6.82
CA GLN A 90 8.26 13.71 -7.02
C GLN A 90 9.19 14.92 -7.17
N ALA A 91 10.26 15.00 -6.38
CA ALA A 91 11.27 16.05 -6.51
C ALA A 91 12.03 15.97 -7.85
N LEU A 92 12.40 14.78 -8.31
CA LEU A 92 13.04 14.55 -9.61
C LEU A 92 12.11 14.89 -10.78
N LEU A 93 10.83 14.51 -10.72
CA LEU A 93 9.84 14.85 -11.74
C LEU A 93 9.51 16.36 -11.73
N GLY A 94 9.45 16.98 -10.55
CA GLY A 94 9.25 18.42 -10.38
C GLY A 94 10.42 19.26 -10.91
N THR A 95 11.66 18.82 -10.67
CA THR A 95 12.86 19.46 -11.26
C THR A 95 12.90 19.30 -12.78
N ALA A 96 12.68 18.10 -13.31
CA ALA A 96 12.65 17.86 -14.74
C ALA A 96 11.57 18.68 -15.47
N SER A 97 10.41 18.87 -14.85
CA SER A 97 9.32 19.70 -15.41
C SER A 97 9.68 21.19 -15.42
N ARG A 98 10.33 21.68 -14.35
CA ARG A 98 10.85 23.06 -14.31
C ARG A 98 11.94 23.29 -15.35
N SER A 99 12.86 22.34 -15.54
CA SER A 99 13.90 22.43 -16.56
C SER A 99 13.32 22.49 -17.98
N ARG A 100 12.25 21.73 -18.28
CA ARG A 100 11.54 21.79 -19.56
C ARG A 100 10.86 23.14 -19.78
N CYS A 101 10.17 23.67 -18.77
CA CYS A 101 9.51 24.98 -18.84
C CYS A 101 10.52 26.12 -19.09
N VAL A 102 11.65 26.12 -18.36
CA VAL A 102 12.73 27.11 -18.55
C VAL A 102 13.32 26.99 -19.96
N ARG A 103 13.61 25.78 -20.42
CA ARG A 103 14.13 25.54 -21.77
C ARG A 103 13.16 26.02 -22.85
N GLN A 104 11.87 25.73 -22.69
CA GLN A 104 10.83 26.19 -23.60
C GLN A 104 10.73 27.73 -23.60
N ALA A 105 10.90 28.40 -22.45
CA ALA A 105 10.90 29.87 -22.38
C ALA A 105 12.13 30.49 -23.08
N TYR A 106 13.30 29.85 -23.03
CA TYR A 106 14.47 30.26 -23.80
C TYR A 106 14.35 29.97 -25.30
N GLU A 107 13.68 28.87 -25.68
CA GLU A 107 13.44 28.51 -27.08
C GLU A 107 12.29 29.32 -27.73
N SER A 108 11.36 29.86 -26.93
CA SER A 108 10.19 30.63 -27.39
C SER A 108 10.32 32.16 -27.26
N GLY A 109 11.43 32.68 -26.73
CA GLY A 109 11.83 34.08 -26.93
C GLY A 109 12.58 34.20 -28.26
N ALA A 110 12.08 34.84 -29.33
CA ALA A 110 11.26 36.04 -29.36
C ALA A 110 11.73 37.09 -28.33
N TRP A 111 13.04 37.17 -28.10
CA TRP A 111 13.66 38.38 -27.55
C TRP A 111 13.89 39.35 -28.70
N ASN A 112 12.82 40.07 -29.08
CA ASN A 112 12.99 41.29 -29.85
C ASN A 112 13.48 42.36 -28.87
N PHE A 113 14.79 42.63 -28.89
CA PHE A 113 15.32 43.94 -28.50
C PHE A 113 14.85 45.00 -29.49
#